data_AF-A0AAQ0TNT3-F1
#
_entry.id   AF-A0AAQ0TNT3-F1
#
_cell.length_a   1.000
_cell.length_b   1.000
_cell.length_c   1.000
_cell.angle_alpha   90.00
_cell.angle_beta   90.00
_cell.angle_gamma   90.00
#
_symmetry.space_group_name_H-M   'P 1'
#
loop_
_entity.id
_entity.type
_entity.pdbx_description
1 polymer ?
#
loop_
_entity_poly.entity_id
_entity_poly.type
_entity_poly.pdbx_seq_one_letter_code
_entity_poly.pdbx_strand_id
1 'polypeptide(L)'
;MKVPQIRTTDGLKSITILPDEMLVEWFLYDTTNAAPEDVDLVQLLNCAEPDAKKNGAILRQCLEGKARLLPVYPGIGEKEPNGAKFVGSIIDGGLYLVPLT
;
A
#
# COMPACT_ATOMS: atom_id res chain seq x y z
N MET A 1 -6.78 0.99 5.48
CA MET A 1 -6.66 -0.27 4.77
C MET A 1 -7.11 -1.40 5.67
N LYS A 2 -8.04 -2.23 5.21
CA LYS A 2 -8.40 -3.45 5.95
C LYS A 2 -7.27 -4.46 5.80
N VAL A 3 -6.94 -5.19 6.87
CA VAL A 3 -5.86 -6.18 6.84
C VAL A 3 -6.39 -7.53 6.35
N PRO A 4 -5.96 -8.03 5.17
CA PRO A 4 -6.35 -9.34 4.69
C PRO A 4 -5.79 -10.46 5.57
N GLN A 5 -6.48 -11.60 5.55
CA GLN A 5 -6.02 -12.84 6.20
C GLN A 5 -5.67 -13.88 5.14
N ILE A 6 -4.61 -14.63 5.40
CA ILE A 6 -4.16 -15.75 4.58
C ILE A 6 -4.28 -17.06 5.37
N ARG A 7 -4.55 -18.16 4.68
CA ARG A 7 -4.59 -19.49 5.30
C ARG A 7 -3.18 -20.09 5.34
N THR A 8 -2.73 -20.44 6.53
CA THR A 8 -1.45 -21.11 6.79
C THR A 8 -1.67 -22.50 7.39
N THR A 9 -0.59 -23.26 7.58
CA THR A 9 -0.62 -24.53 8.34
C THR A 9 -1.11 -24.33 9.78
N ASP A 10 -0.89 -23.13 10.35
CA ASP A 10 -1.27 -22.76 11.71
C ASP A 10 -2.61 -22.02 11.76
N GLY A 11 -3.43 -22.12 10.71
CA GLY A 11 -4.72 -21.46 10.59
C GLY A 11 -4.67 -20.10 9.88
N LEU A 12 -5.70 -19.28 10.09
CA LEU A 12 -5.78 -17.94 9.51
C LEU A 12 -4.81 -17.00 10.22
N LYS A 13 -3.98 -16.31 9.44
CA LYS A 13 -3.01 -15.31 9.92
C LYS A 13 -3.16 -14.03 9.12
N SER A 14 -2.75 -12.90 9.70
CA SER A 14 -2.65 -11.66 8.94
C SER A 14 -1.65 -11.81 7.80
N ILE A 15 -1.93 -11.23 6.63
CA ILE A 15 -1.00 -11.22 5.50
C ILE A 15 0.36 -10.58 5.86
N THR A 16 0.42 -9.74 6.91
CA THR A 16 1.67 -9.14 7.37
C THR A 16 2.67 -10.15 7.93
N ILE A 17 2.34 -11.44 8.10
CA ILE A 17 3.37 -12.43 8.44
C ILE A 17 4.34 -12.71 7.28
N LEU A 18 3.96 -12.36 6.05
CA LEU A 18 4.79 -12.58 4.87
C LEU A 18 6.01 -11.63 4.87
N PRO A 19 7.13 -12.03 4.25
CA PRO A 19 8.24 -11.12 3.96
C PRO A 19 7.80 -9.93 3.10
N ASP A 20 8.50 -8.81 3.23
CA ASP A 20 8.14 -7.57 2.51
C ASP A 20 8.13 -7.79 0.99
N GLU A 21 9.13 -8.48 0.45
CA GLU A 21 9.26 -8.79 -0.97
C GLU A 21 8.08 -9.60 -1.57
N MET A 22 7.25 -10.23 -0.73
CA MET A 22 6.09 -11.01 -1.15
C MET A 22 4.76 -10.30 -0.87
N LEU A 23 4.77 -9.23 -0.06
CA LEU A 23 3.55 -8.71 0.55
C LEU A 23 2.60 -8.08 -0.48
N VAL A 24 3.14 -7.29 -1.41
CA VAL A 24 2.35 -6.63 -2.48
C VAL A 24 1.77 -7.66 -3.43
N GLU A 25 2.58 -8.61 -3.89
CA GLU A 25 2.12 -9.67 -4.80
C GLU A 25 0.97 -10.46 -4.19
N TRP A 26 1.12 -10.92 -2.94
CA TRP A 26 0.08 -11.69 -2.26
C TRP A 26 -1.17 -10.87 -1.96
N PHE A 27 -1.02 -9.59 -1.62
CA PHE A 27 -2.16 -8.69 -1.41
C PHE A 27 -2.99 -8.54 -2.69
N LEU A 28 -2.32 -8.41 -3.84
CA LEU A 28 -2.97 -8.27 -5.14
C LEU A 28 -3.48 -9.60 -5.72
N TYR A 29 -2.90 -10.74 -5.31
CA TYR A 29 -3.35 -12.06 -5.71
C TYR A 29 -4.65 -12.47 -4.99
N ASP A 30 -4.74 -12.23 -3.67
CA ASP A 30 -5.90 -12.58 -2.85
C ASP A 30 -6.67 -11.34 -2.40
N THR A 31 -7.38 -10.72 -3.36
CA THR A 31 -8.21 -9.53 -3.14
C THR A 31 -9.56 -9.84 -2.50
N THR A 32 -9.88 -11.12 -2.26
CA THR A 32 -11.19 -11.60 -1.82
C THR A 32 -11.69 -10.94 -0.53
N ASN A 33 -10.76 -10.40 0.27
CA ASN A 33 -11.05 -9.72 1.54
C ASN A 33 -10.66 -8.23 1.58
N ALA A 34 -10.08 -7.70 0.49
CA ALA A 34 -9.67 -6.31 0.35
C ALA A 34 -10.78 -5.46 -0.27
N ALA A 35 -10.87 -4.20 0.14
CA ALA A 35 -11.78 -3.26 -0.50
C ALA A 35 -11.19 -2.86 -1.88
N PRO A 36 -12.01 -2.64 -2.93
CA PRO A 36 -11.51 -2.25 -4.25
C PRO A 36 -10.57 -1.04 -4.21
N GLU A 37 -10.89 -0.04 -3.39
CA GLU A 37 -10.05 1.14 -3.20
C GLU A 37 -8.66 0.83 -2.59
N ASP A 38 -8.56 -0.18 -1.72
CA ASP A 38 -7.29 -0.62 -1.16
C ASP A 38 -6.47 -1.35 -2.24
N VAL A 39 -7.12 -2.12 -3.13
CA VAL A 39 -6.45 -2.80 -4.26
C VAL A 39 -5.88 -1.79 -5.23
N ASP A 40 -6.66 -0.78 -5.64
CA ASP A 40 -6.22 0.27 -6.55
C ASP A 40 -5.01 1.04 -5.97
N LEU A 41 -5.03 1.36 -4.66
CA LEU A 41 -3.90 2.00 -3.98
C LEU A 41 -2.63 1.14 -3.99
N VAL A 42 -2.76 -0.19 -3.81
CA VAL A 42 -1.61 -1.09 -3.84
C VAL A 42 -1.07 -1.28 -5.26
N GLN A 43 -1.92 -1.23 -6.29
CA GLN A 43 -1.46 -1.19 -7.67
C GLN A 43 -0.67 0.09 -7.96
N LEU A 44 -1.16 1.25 -7.52
CA LEU A 44 -0.44 2.52 -7.64
C LEU A 44 0.91 2.48 -6.90
N LEU A 45 0.96 1.87 -5.72
CA LEU A 45 2.21 1.66 -4.98
C LEU A 45 3.20 0.81 -5.79
N ASN A 46 2.74 -0.29 -6.38
CA ASN A 46 3.58 -1.17 -7.18
C ASN A 46 4.13 -0.47 -8.44
N CYS A 47 3.37 0.49 -9.00
CA CYS A 47 3.84 1.35 -10.08
C CYS A 47 4.85 2.41 -9.61
N ALA A 48 4.59 3.03 -8.47
CA ALA A 48 5.38 4.14 -7.94
C ALA A 48 6.75 3.71 -7.37
N GLU A 49 6.81 2.53 -6.76
CA GLU A 49 8.04 1.94 -6.19
C GLU A 49 8.18 0.49 -6.70
N PRO A 50 9.04 0.25 -7.71
CA PRO A 50 9.21 -1.07 -8.31
C PRO A 50 10.09 -2.02 -7.46
N ASP A 51 10.78 -1.52 -6.45
CA ASP A 51 11.53 -2.37 -5.52
C ASP A 51 10.55 -3.10 -4.59
N ALA A 52 10.42 -4.42 -4.79
CA ALA A 52 9.47 -5.27 -4.06
C ALA A 52 9.65 -5.22 -2.53
N LYS A 53 10.89 -5.05 -2.05
CA LYS A 53 11.15 -4.98 -0.62
C LYS A 53 10.71 -3.63 -0.05
N LYS A 54 11.01 -2.53 -0.74
CA LYS A 54 10.59 -1.18 -0.32
C LYS A 54 9.08 -1.01 -0.40
N ASN A 55 8.45 -1.44 -1.49
CA ASN A 55 7.01 -1.31 -1.63
C ASN A 55 6.26 -2.20 -0.62
N GLY A 56 6.75 -3.42 -0.35
CA GLY A 56 6.27 -4.28 0.72
C GLY A 56 6.37 -3.63 2.10
N ALA A 57 7.51 -3.03 2.43
CA ALA A 57 7.69 -2.31 3.69
C ALA A 57 6.74 -1.10 3.84
N ILE A 58 6.40 -0.43 2.74
CA ILE A 58 5.40 0.65 2.73
C ILE A 58 3.99 0.10 2.95
N LEU A 59 3.62 -0.96 2.23
CA LEU A 59 2.32 -1.63 2.40
C LEU A 59 2.13 -2.12 3.83
N ARG A 60 3.16 -2.73 4.42
CA ARG A 60 3.14 -3.17 5.83
C ARG A 60 2.79 -2.03 6.79
N GLN A 61 3.41 -0.87 6.64
CA GLN A 61 3.09 0.29 7.48
C GLN A 61 1.62 0.71 7.35
N CYS A 62 1.05 0.58 6.16
CA CYS A 62 -0.37 0.87 5.92
C CYS A 62 -1.29 -0.15 6.58
N LEU A 63 -0.95 -1.44 6.49
CA LEU A 63 -1.69 -2.54 7.12
C LEU A 63 -1.60 -2.51 8.65
N GLU A 64 -0.46 -2.08 9.19
CA GLU A 64 -0.25 -1.91 10.63
C GLU A 64 -0.86 -0.61 11.17
N GLY A 65 -1.51 0.20 10.33
CA GLY A 65 -2.16 1.45 10.72
C GLY A 65 -1.18 2.58 11.10
N LYS A 66 0.10 2.45 10.74
CA LYS A 66 1.16 3.44 11.04
C LYS A 66 1.21 4.56 10.00
N ALA A 67 0.68 4.31 8.82
CA ALA A 67 0.64 5.27 7.72
C ALA A 67 -0.55 5.00 6.81
N ARG A 68 -0.82 5.92 5.89
CA ARG A 68 -1.73 5.72 4.76
C ARG A 68 -1.10 6.18 3.46
N LEU A 69 -1.42 5.48 2.38
CA LEU A 69 -1.13 5.96 1.03
C LEU A 69 -2.13 7.03 0.62
N LEU A 70 -1.64 8.03 -0.10
CA LEU A 70 -2.45 9.10 -0.66
C LEU A 70 -1.93 9.46 -2.05
N PRO A 71 -2.66 9.12 -3.13
CA PRO A 71 -2.38 9.67 -4.44
C PRO A 71 -2.75 11.15 -4.45
N VAL A 72 -1.97 11.95 -5.17
CA VAL A 72 -2.18 13.39 -5.35
C VAL A 72 -2.06 13.71 -6.82
N TYR A 73 -3.06 14.39 -7.37
CA TYR A 73 -3.20 14.77 -8.77
C TYR A 73 -3.20 16.30 -8.92
N PRO A 74 -2.03 16.94 -9.15
CA PRO A 74 -1.94 18.40 -9.26
C PRO A 74 -2.79 18.99 -10.40
N GLY A 75 -3.05 18.22 -11.46
CA GLY A 75 -3.87 18.63 -12.59
C GLY A 75 -5.33 18.98 -12.24
N ILE A 76 -5.84 18.49 -11.11
CA ILE A 76 -7.17 18.83 -10.57
C ILE A 76 -7.10 19.74 -9.33
N GLY A 77 -5.94 20.34 -9.06
CA GLY A 77 -5.74 21.30 -7.97
C GLY A 77 -5.41 20.69 -6.61
N GLU A 78 -5.17 19.37 -6.54
CA GLU A 78 -4.68 18.72 -5.32
C GLU A 78 -3.25 19.18 -4.99
N LYS A 79 -2.93 19.17 -3.70
CA LYS A 79 -1.61 19.59 -3.20
C LYS A 79 -0.99 18.48 -2.38
N GLU A 80 0.34 18.47 -2.38
CA GLU A 80 1.12 17.58 -1.53
C GLU A 80 0.67 17.72 -0.05
N PRO A 81 0.48 16.62 0.68
CA PRO A 81 0.08 16.67 2.08
C PRO A 81 1.28 17.04 2.96
N ASN A 82 1.08 17.96 3.91
CA ASN A 82 2.14 18.36 4.84
C ASN A 82 2.68 17.16 5.64
N GLY A 83 4.01 17.00 5.65
CA GLY A 83 4.68 15.93 6.38
C GLY A 83 4.55 14.55 5.75
N ALA A 84 3.99 14.45 4.55
CA ALA A 84 3.99 13.21 3.79
C ALA A 84 5.35 12.95 3.16
N LYS A 85 5.69 11.67 2.97
CA LYS A 85 6.88 11.25 2.23
C LYS A 85 6.48 10.90 0.81
N PHE A 86 7.14 11.51 -0.18
CA PHE A 86 6.99 11.10 -1.57
C PHE A 86 7.48 9.65 -1.76
N VAL A 87 6.61 8.81 -2.33
CA VAL A 87 6.93 7.40 -2.64
C VAL A 87 7.44 7.30 -4.07
N GLY A 88 6.70 7.85 -5.02
CA GLY A 88 7.05 7.82 -6.43
C GLY A 88 5.95 8.40 -7.31
N SER A 89 6.24 8.54 -8.60
CA SER A 89 5.30 9.08 -9.58
C SER A 89 4.23 8.05 -9.94
N ILE A 90 3.02 8.54 -10.19
CA ILE A 90 1.90 7.79 -10.76
C ILE A 90 1.39 8.53 -12.00
N ILE A 91 0.44 7.94 -12.74
CA ILE A 91 -0.18 8.62 -13.89
C ILE A 91 -0.80 9.93 -13.41
N ASP A 92 -0.40 11.04 -14.04
CA ASP A 92 -0.88 12.41 -13.75
C ASP A 92 -0.71 12.90 -12.30
N GLY A 93 0.18 12.28 -11.52
CA GLY A 93 0.30 12.59 -10.11
C GLY A 93 1.50 11.98 -9.40
N GLY A 94 1.44 12.05 -8.07
CA GLY A 94 2.42 11.45 -7.17
C GLY A 94 1.75 10.63 -6.08
N LEU A 95 2.37 9.54 -5.66
CA LEU A 95 1.94 8.77 -4.50
C LEU A 95 2.74 9.18 -3.27
N TYR A 96 2.03 9.44 -2.19
CA TYR A 96 2.60 9.90 -0.93
C TYR A 96 2.24 8.94 0.21
N LEU A 97 3.17 8.78 1.15
CA LEU A 97 2.97 8.07 2.40
C LEU A 97 2.79 9.07 3.53
N VAL A 98 1.59 9.10 4.11
CA VAL A 98 1.23 10.01 5.20
C VAL A 98 1.28 9.24 6.53
N PRO A 99 2.17 9.59 7.46
CA PRO A 99 2.19 8.97 8.78
C PRO A 99 0.87 9.18 9.53
N LEU A 100 0.43 8.16 10.26
CA LEU A 100 -0.71 8.23 11.18
C LEU A 100 -0.15 8.25 12.60
N THR A 101 -0.36 9.38 13.30
CA THR A 101 -0.01 9.58 14.72
C THR A 101 -0.95 8.86 15.65
#